data_AF-G1N2K4-F1
#
_entry.id   AF-G1N2K4-F1
#
_cell.length_a   1.000
_cell.length_b   1.000
_cell.length_c   1.000
_cell.angle_alpha   90.00
_cell.angle_beta   90.00
_cell.angle_gamma   90.00
#
_symmetry.space_group_name_H-M   'P 1'
#
loop_
_entity.id
_entity.type
_entity.pdbx_description
1 polymer ?
#
loop_
_entity_poly.entity_id
_entity_poly.type
_entity_poly.pdbx_seq_one_letter_code
_entity_poly.pdbx_strand_id
1 'polypeptide(L)'
;MAMLCAPFRDEEVQGLQSLTDPAELLREIFRVLDLMKMDMLNFTIQSLRPYLQECYVQYEQEKFQKILDKLPNSLDNTTEWLRRAAAAVSASSLQSPSCPAASSSSDARFQGAVSSSSTVPSVMSVLNRGYMDLLCWEPGQSEYPETLLLDQARLQEVQAQVNQLTIIAAVLLVTSGVCGNTLFGSPGFIDRLKLVTKVLLEGLSSIRYEEALQDISDQVLQEVSRTLSQLGYPAFASEKCTSLKGQIKSIADKGNAVRHIIGWAVCDGNDSLMEQH
;
A
#
# COMPACT_ATOMS: atom_id res chain seq x y z
N MET A 1 26.92 39.18 1.58
CA MET A 1 25.54 39.18 1.06
C MET A 1 25.27 38.09 0.00
N ALA A 2 26.16 37.11 -0.21
CA ALA A 2 26.01 36.04 -1.20
C ALA A 2 25.36 34.74 -0.66
N MET A 3 24.58 34.83 0.42
CA MET A 3 24.00 33.65 1.12
C MET A 3 22.46 33.59 1.03
N LEU A 4 21.86 34.39 0.15
CA LEU A 4 20.40 34.48 -0.01
C LEU A 4 19.86 33.57 -1.13
N CYS A 5 20.74 32.95 -1.92
CA CYS A 5 20.38 32.03 -2.99
C CYS A 5 20.93 30.65 -2.71
N ALA A 6 20.28 29.62 -3.25
CA ALA A 6 20.86 28.29 -3.24
C ALA A 6 22.14 28.29 -4.11
N PRO A 7 23.26 27.66 -3.68
CA PRO A 7 24.56 27.74 -4.37
C PRO A 7 24.53 27.33 -5.85
N PHE A 8 23.59 26.46 -6.23
CA PHE A 8 23.43 26.03 -7.62
C PHE A 8 22.89 27.13 -8.55
N ARG A 9 22.33 28.22 -8.01
CA ARG A 9 21.78 29.35 -8.78
C ARG A 9 22.86 30.34 -9.23
N ASP A 10 24.06 30.25 -8.66
CA ASP A 10 25.17 31.17 -8.97
C ASP A 10 25.58 31.10 -10.44
N GLU A 11 25.49 29.93 -11.07
CA GLU A 11 25.76 29.74 -12.51
C GLU A 11 24.76 30.51 -13.39
N GLU A 12 23.46 30.50 -13.03
CA GLU A 12 22.43 31.24 -13.77
C GLU A 12 22.57 32.75 -13.59
N VAL A 13 22.95 33.20 -12.39
CA VAL A 13 23.22 34.62 -12.11
C VAL A 13 24.45 35.11 -12.87
N GLN A 14 25.49 34.27 -12.99
CA GLN A 14 26.66 34.59 -13.79
C GLN A 14 26.32 34.62 -15.29
N GLY A 15 25.43 33.74 -15.76
CA GLY A 15 24.90 33.75 -17.13
C GLY A 15 24.28 35.09 -17.54
N LEU A 16 23.60 35.79 -16.62
CA LEU A 16 23.01 37.11 -16.88
C LEU A 16 24.07 38.17 -17.28
N GLN A 17 25.31 38.04 -16.81
CA GLN A 17 26.39 38.99 -17.14
C GLN A 17 26.87 38.86 -18.60
N SER A 18 26.57 37.74 -19.25
CA SER A 18 26.96 37.49 -20.64
C SER A 18 25.96 38.04 -21.67
N LEU A 19 24.77 38.47 -21.24
CA LEU A 19 23.72 38.97 -22.11
C LEU A 19 23.97 40.45 -22.44
N THR A 20 24.03 40.77 -23.74
CA THR A 20 24.29 42.14 -24.23
C THR A 20 23.00 42.87 -24.63
N ASP A 21 21.97 42.14 -25.07
CA ASP A 21 20.68 42.74 -25.43
C ASP A 21 19.88 43.13 -24.17
N PRO A 22 19.45 44.40 -24.01
CA PRO A 22 18.75 44.86 -22.83
C PRO A 22 17.38 44.19 -22.60
N ALA A 23 16.66 43.83 -23.66
CA ALA A 23 15.34 43.22 -23.55
C ALA A 23 15.43 41.75 -23.10
N GLU A 24 16.38 40.99 -23.65
CA GLU A 24 16.70 39.64 -23.22
C GLU A 24 17.25 39.61 -21.79
N LEU A 25 18.17 40.53 -21.45
CA LEU A 25 18.69 40.65 -20.09
C LEU A 25 17.57 40.87 -19.07
N LEU A 26 16.64 41.80 -19.35
CA LEU A 26 15.52 42.07 -18.45
C LEU A 26 14.60 40.85 -18.29
N ARG A 27 14.32 40.13 -19.38
CA ARG A 27 13.49 38.92 -19.36
C ARG A 27 14.14 37.81 -18.53
N GLU A 28 15.43 37.59 -18.70
CA GLU A 28 16.18 36.58 -17.94
C GLU A 28 16.36 36.96 -16.47
N ILE A 29 16.52 38.24 -16.15
CA ILE A 29 16.52 38.72 -14.75
C ILE A 29 15.19 38.35 -14.07
N PHE A 30 14.04 38.61 -14.71
CA PHE A 30 12.74 38.25 -14.13
C PHE A 30 12.60 36.72 -13.95
N ARG A 31 13.05 35.93 -14.92
CA ARG A 31 13.06 34.46 -14.81
C ARG A 31 13.88 33.99 -13.61
N VAL A 32 15.10 34.49 -13.45
CA VAL A 32 15.99 34.13 -12.33
C VAL A 32 15.42 34.60 -10.99
N LEU A 33 14.83 35.81 -10.93
CA LEU A 33 14.18 36.31 -9.72
C LEU A 33 12.99 35.45 -9.29
N ASP A 34 12.18 34.94 -10.23
CA ASP A 34 11.06 34.06 -9.90
C ASP A 34 11.55 32.70 -9.37
N LEU A 35 12.65 32.18 -9.91
CA LEU A 35 13.29 30.98 -9.38
C LEU A 35 13.86 31.22 -7.97
N MET A 36 14.50 32.37 -7.74
CA MET A 36 15.01 32.76 -6.42
C MET A 36 13.89 32.89 -5.38
N LYS A 37 12.68 33.33 -5.76
CA LYS A 37 11.52 33.34 -4.86
C LYS A 37 11.17 31.93 -4.40
N MET A 38 11.16 30.95 -5.31
CA MET A 38 10.91 29.55 -4.96
C MET A 38 12.01 28.99 -4.06
N ASP A 39 13.27 29.33 -4.34
CA ASP A 39 14.42 28.94 -3.50
C ASP A 39 14.28 29.51 -2.07
N MET A 40 13.86 30.77 -1.93
CA MET A 40 13.61 31.40 -0.63
C MET A 40 12.43 30.76 0.12
N LEU A 41 11.34 30.41 -0.58
CA LEU A 41 10.21 29.68 0.01
C LEU A 41 10.66 28.31 0.51
N ASN A 42 11.39 27.55 -0.31
CA ASN A 42 11.92 26.24 0.06
C ASN A 42 12.86 26.34 1.27
N PHE A 43 13.76 27.32 1.29
CA PHE A 43 14.64 27.58 2.43
C PHE A 43 13.84 27.90 3.69
N THR A 44 12.82 28.76 3.58
CA THR A 44 11.97 29.13 4.71
C THR A 44 11.23 27.92 5.25
N ILE A 45 10.63 27.09 4.39
CA ILE A 45 9.99 25.83 4.77
C ILE A 45 10.98 24.90 5.48
N GLN A 46 12.20 24.74 4.94
CA GLN A 46 13.24 23.90 5.55
C GLN A 46 13.68 24.43 6.92
N SER A 47 13.83 25.75 7.05
CA SER A 47 14.22 26.39 8.31
C SER A 47 13.14 26.28 9.39
N LEU A 48 11.87 26.30 9.01
CA LEU A 48 10.72 26.20 9.93
C LEU A 48 10.35 24.76 10.26
N ARG A 49 10.64 23.80 9.37
CA ARG A 49 10.34 22.38 9.53
C ARG A 49 10.72 21.81 10.91
N PRO A 50 11.94 22.01 11.47
CA PRO A 50 12.29 21.43 12.77
C PRO A 50 11.37 21.94 13.89
N TYR A 51 11.08 23.24 13.92
CA TYR A 51 10.18 23.83 14.91
C TYR A 51 8.74 23.32 14.78
N LEU A 52 8.26 23.15 13.54
CA LEU A 52 6.95 22.53 13.30
C LEU A 52 6.92 21.08 13.77
N GLN A 53 7.99 20.31 13.53
CA GLN A 53 8.10 18.92 13.98
C GLN A 53 8.14 18.78 15.50
N GLU A 54 8.63 19.78 16.23
CA GLU A 54 8.61 19.78 17.70
C GLU A 54 7.20 20.02 18.27
N CYS A 55 6.37 20.84 17.60
CA CYS A 55 5.08 21.27 18.14
C CYS A 55 3.84 20.66 17.47
N TYR A 56 3.96 19.98 16.31
CA TYR A 56 2.79 19.58 15.51
C TYR A 56 1.84 18.65 16.26
N VAL A 57 2.36 17.69 17.04
CA VAL A 57 1.52 16.73 17.79
C VAL A 57 0.62 17.47 18.78
N GLN A 58 1.18 18.41 19.53
CA GLN A 58 0.42 19.21 20.50
C GLN A 58 -0.61 20.10 19.78
N TYR A 59 -0.19 20.74 18.70
CA TYR A 59 -1.08 21.58 17.88
C TYR A 59 -2.28 20.80 17.33
N GLU A 60 -2.04 19.61 16.78
CA GLU A 60 -3.09 18.74 16.23
C GLU A 60 -4.04 18.26 17.33
N GLN A 61 -3.51 17.81 18.47
CA GLN A 61 -4.31 17.39 19.62
C GLN A 61 -5.21 18.53 20.13
N GLU A 62 -4.65 19.73 20.32
CA GLU A 62 -5.44 20.89 20.73
C GLU A 62 -6.51 21.27 19.71
N LYS A 63 -6.17 21.21 18.42
CA LYS A 63 -7.12 21.56 17.35
C LYS A 63 -8.24 20.53 17.27
N PHE A 64 -7.91 19.26 17.38
CA PHE A 64 -8.87 18.17 17.42
C PHE A 64 -9.79 18.28 18.64
N GLN A 65 -9.23 18.55 19.83
CA GLN A 65 -10.03 18.78 21.03
C GLN A 65 -11.02 19.95 20.85
N LYS A 66 -10.58 21.07 20.27
CA LYS A 66 -11.47 22.21 19.95
C LYS A 66 -12.58 21.85 18.95
N ILE A 67 -12.39 20.84 18.11
CA ILE A 67 -13.44 20.33 17.20
C ILE A 67 -14.43 19.48 18.01
N LEU A 68 -13.94 18.58 18.88
CA LEU A 68 -14.78 17.75 19.74
C LEU A 68 -15.64 18.57 20.70
N ASP A 69 -15.09 19.62 21.30
CA ASP A 69 -15.82 20.51 22.21
C ASP A 69 -17.02 21.18 21.52
N LYS A 70 -16.94 21.39 20.19
CA LYS A 70 -18.01 21.96 19.37
C LYS A 70 -18.97 20.91 18.83
N LEU A 71 -18.50 19.67 18.68
CA LEU A 71 -19.20 18.56 18.04
C LEU A 71 -19.06 17.29 18.90
N PRO A 72 -19.77 17.20 20.04
CA PRO A 72 -19.56 16.13 21.02
C PRO A 72 -19.94 14.72 20.52
N ASN A 73 -20.76 14.61 19.46
CA ASN A 73 -21.25 13.34 18.91
C ASN A 73 -20.83 13.14 17.44
N SER A 74 -19.68 13.65 17.00
CA SER A 74 -19.28 13.56 15.58
C SER A 74 -18.27 12.45 15.26
N LEU A 75 -18.14 11.44 16.12
CA LEU A 75 -17.18 10.35 15.95
C LEU A 75 -17.88 9.00 15.74
N ASP A 76 -19.09 9.02 15.18
CA ASP A 76 -19.90 7.82 15.00
C ASP A 76 -19.19 6.83 14.06
N ASN A 77 -18.59 7.30 12.97
CA ASN A 77 -17.91 6.44 12.00
C ASN A 77 -16.60 5.88 12.55
N THR A 78 -15.79 6.71 13.22
CA THR A 78 -14.59 6.23 13.93
C THR A 78 -14.96 5.17 14.97
N THR A 79 -16.05 5.37 15.72
CA THR A 79 -16.47 4.41 16.75
C THR A 79 -16.96 3.10 16.14
N GLU A 80 -17.73 3.18 15.05
CA GLU A 80 -18.19 1.98 14.33
C GLU A 80 -17.03 1.21 13.71
N TRP A 81 -16.09 1.91 13.07
CA TRP A 81 -14.86 1.35 12.52
C TRP A 81 -14.05 0.58 13.57
N LEU A 82 -13.80 1.19 14.74
CA LEU A 82 -13.09 0.53 15.83
C LEU A 82 -13.87 -0.66 16.42
N ARG A 83 -15.20 -0.56 16.54
CA ARG A 83 -16.03 -1.70 17.00
C ARG A 83 -15.93 -2.87 16.04
N ARG A 84 -15.99 -2.63 14.73
CA ARG A 84 -15.84 -3.68 13.71
C ARG A 84 -14.48 -4.36 13.81
N ALA A 85 -13.41 -3.58 13.92
CA ALA A 85 -12.07 -4.12 14.11
C ALA A 85 -11.95 -4.94 15.39
N ALA A 86 -12.48 -4.45 16.53
CA ALA A 86 -12.45 -5.16 17.80
C ALA A 86 -13.22 -6.49 17.76
N ALA A 87 -14.38 -6.50 17.09
CA ALA A 87 -15.16 -7.72 16.89
C ALA A 87 -14.40 -8.75 16.04
N ALA A 88 -13.72 -8.31 14.97
CA ALA A 88 -12.93 -9.19 14.10
C ALA A 88 -11.73 -9.84 14.82
N VAL A 89 -11.00 -9.06 15.63
CA VAL A 89 -9.89 -9.58 16.45
C VAL A 89 -10.41 -10.59 17.48
N SER A 90 -11.53 -10.27 18.13
CA SER A 90 -12.15 -11.15 19.13
C SER A 90 -12.62 -12.47 18.51
N ALA A 91 -13.17 -12.42 17.29
CA ALA A 91 -13.60 -13.61 16.55
C ALA A 91 -12.44 -14.50 16.10
N SER A 92 -11.32 -13.90 15.69
CA SER A 92 -10.12 -14.64 15.26
C SER A 92 -9.44 -15.36 16.44
N SER A 93 -9.42 -14.73 17.62
CA SER A 93 -8.92 -15.37 18.86
C SER A 93 -9.72 -16.61 19.28
N LEU A 94 -10.98 -16.75 18.82
CA LEU A 94 -11.83 -17.91 19.11
C LEU A 94 -11.70 -19.03 18.06
N GLN A 95 -11.09 -18.75 16.91
CA GLN A 95 -10.93 -19.70 15.80
C GLN A 95 -9.57 -20.40 15.76
N SER A 96 -8.65 -20.10 16.69
CA SER A 96 -7.44 -20.90 16.86
C SER A 96 -7.81 -22.38 17.08
N PRO A 97 -7.40 -23.31 16.21
CA PRO A 97 -7.73 -24.71 16.36
C PRO A 97 -6.98 -25.26 17.58
N SER A 98 -7.71 -25.46 18.68
CA SER A 98 -7.27 -26.33 19.75
C SER A 98 -6.85 -27.67 19.14
N CYS A 99 -5.56 -27.99 19.22
CA CYS A 99 -5.02 -29.30 18.89
C CYS A 99 -5.87 -30.38 19.59
N PRO A 100 -6.31 -31.45 18.90
CA PRO A 100 -6.95 -32.56 19.59
C PRO A 100 -5.87 -33.29 20.40
N ALA A 101 -5.77 -32.97 21.68
CA ALA A 101 -4.99 -33.74 22.62
C ALA A 101 -5.61 -35.13 22.72
N ALA A 102 -4.94 -36.10 22.08
CA ALA A 102 -5.21 -37.50 22.28
C ALA A 102 -5.08 -37.84 23.78
N SER A 103 -6.13 -38.48 24.28
CA SER A 103 -6.32 -38.93 25.65
C SER A 103 -5.22 -39.89 26.14
N SER A 104 -4.68 -39.65 27.33
CA SER A 104 -4.41 -40.72 28.31
C SER A 104 -4.23 -40.21 29.75
N SER A 105 -5.09 -40.75 30.63
CA SER A 105 -4.95 -41.05 32.08
C SER A 105 -4.87 -39.95 33.15
N SER A 106 -6.01 -39.82 33.87
CA SER A 106 -6.23 -39.78 35.35
C SER A 106 -5.13 -39.23 36.28
N ASP A 107 -5.43 -38.18 37.06
CA ASP A 107 -6.08 -38.24 38.39
C ASP A 107 -5.79 -36.96 39.22
N ALA A 108 -6.65 -36.68 40.22
CA ALA A 108 -6.50 -35.71 41.32
C ALA A 108 -6.78 -34.20 41.08
N ARG A 109 -8.07 -33.85 41.17
CA ARG A 109 -8.70 -32.73 41.90
C ARG A 109 -7.79 -31.59 42.41
N PHE A 110 -7.95 -30.38 41.85
CA PHE A 110 -8.05 -29.14 42.64
C PHE A 110 -8.88 -28.08 41.89
N GLN A 111 -9.54 -27.24 42.68
CA GLN A 111 -10.66 -26.37 42.36
C GLN A 111 -10.35 -25.23 41.36
N GLY A 112 -11.39 -24.87 40.60
CA GLY A 112 -11.79 -23.47 40.43
C GLY A 112 -10.95 -22.60 39.50
N ALA A 113 -11.28 -22.62 38.21
CA ALA A 113 -11.29 -21.42 37.39
C ALA A 113 -12.21 -21.65 36.20
N VAL A 114 -13.40 -21.05 36.24
CA VAL A 114 -14.08 -20.64 35.01
C VAL A 114 -13.19 -19.57 34.40
N SER A 115 -12.19 -19.97 33.63
CA SER A 115 -11.48 -19.05 32.75
C SER A 115 -12.35 -18.85 31.52
N SER A 116 -13.46 -18.15 31.69
CA SER A 116 -13.96 -17.27 30.65
C SER A 116 -12.97 -16.11 30.53
N SER A 117 -11.74 -16.40 30.07
CA SER A 117 -10.84 -15.34 29.63
C SER A 117 -11.38 -14.87 28.29
N SER A 118 -12.41 -14.01 28.36
CA SER A 118 -12.61 -12.98 27.35
C SER A 118 -11.31 -12.17 27.35
N THR A 119 -10.33 -12.62 26.58
CA THR A 119 -9.10 -11.88 26.34
C THR A 119 -9.54 -10.60 25.63
N VAL A 120 -9.61 -9.51 26.40
CA VAL A 120 -9.88 -8.19 25.83
C VAL A 120 -8.79 -7.98 24.76
N PRO A 121 -9.16 -7.77 23.49
CA PRO A 121 -8.17 -7.61 22.43
C PRO A 121 -7.29 -6.40 22.77
N SER A 122 -5.97 -6.53 22.54
CA SER A 122 -5.05 -5.43 22.81
C SER A 122 -5.42 -4.22 21.95
N VAL A 123 -5.27 -3.02 22.49
CA VAL A 123 -5.57 -1.79 21.74
C VAL A 123 -4.81 -1.76 20.41
N MET A 124 -3.56 -2.22 20.43
CA MET A 124 -2.72 -2.30 19.24
C MET A 124 -3.27 -3.28 18.19
N SER A 125 -3.77 -4.46 18.58
CA SER A 125 -4.32 -5.41 17.61
C SER A 125 -5.61 -4.88 16.97
N VAL A 126 -6.46 -4.20 17.76
CA VAL A 126 -7.66 -3.53 17.23
C VAL A 126 -7.31 -2.43 16.24
N LEU A 127 -6.33 -1.57 16.57
CA LEU A 127 -5.87 -0.51 15.67
C LEU A 127 -5.26 -1.07 14.39
N ASN A 128 -4.35 -2.05 14.50
CA ASN A 128 -3.74 -2.70 13.34
C ASN A 128 -4.81 -3.31 12.44
N ARG A 129 -5.77 -4.04 13.02
CA ARG A 129 -6.89 -4.60 12.27
C ARG A 129 -7.70 -3.50 11.59
N GLY A 130 -8.02 -2.43 12.30
CA GLY A 130 -8.77 -1.30 11.75
C GLY A 130 -8.06 -0.64 10.56
N TYR A 131 -6.74 -0.41 10.65
CA TYR A 131 -5.97 0.14 9.55
C TYR A 131 -5.86 -0.82 8.36
N MET A 132 -5.69 -2.12 8.61
CA MET A 132 -5.69 -3.13 7.54
C MET A 132 -7.05 -3.18 6.84
N ASP A 133 -8.16 -3.19 7.58
CA ASP A 133 -9.50 -3.14 7.01
C ASP A 133 -9.71 -1.85 6.18
N LEU A 134 -9.06 -0.74 6.54
CA LEU A 134 -9.10 0.52 5.79
C LEU A 134 -8.30 0.46 4.47
N LEU A 135 -7.17 -0.24 4.45
CA LEU A 135 -6.42 -0.49 3.21
C LEU A 135 -7.18 -1.41 2.27
N CYS A 136 -7.95 -2.34 2.84
CA CYS A 136 -8.76 -3.31 2.11
C CYS A 136 -10.21 -2.76 1.86
N TRP A 137 -10.47 -1.44 2.08
CA TRP A 137 -11.79 -0.77 2.05
C TRP A 137 -12.36 -0.48 0.64
N GLU A 138 -13.66 -0.69 0.44
CA GLU A 138 -14.34 -0.37 -0.82
C GLU A 138 -15.14 0.95 -0.76
N PRO A 139 -15.06 1.82 -1.79
CA PRO A 139 -15.90 3.02 -1.88
C PRO A 139 -17.38 2.64 -1.91
N GLY A 140 -18.15 3.07 -0.89
CA GLY A 140 -19.60 2.89 -0.82
C GLY A 140 -20.11 1.84 0.18
N GLN A 141 -19.24 1.09 0.85
CA GLN A 141 -19.67 0.11 1.89
C GLN A 141 -19.82 0.72 3.29
N SER A 142 -19.12 1.82 3.61
CA SER A 142 -19.16 2.48 4.91
C SER A 142 -18.61 3.92 4.81
N GLU A 143 -19.02 4.79 5.74
CA GLU A 143 -18.50 6.15 5.87
C GLU A 143 -17.05 6.13 6.42
N TYR A 144 -16.21 7.03 5.91
CA TYR A 144 -14.80 7.08 6.26
C TYR A 144 -14.60 7.60 7.70
N PRO A 145 -13.69 7.03 8.52
CA PRO A 145 -13.49 7.47 9.90
C PRO A 145 -13.16 8.97 9.99
N GLU A 146 -13.89 9.72 10.83
CA GLU A 146 -13.72 11.17 10.92
C GLU A 146 -12.32 11.56 11.38
N THR A 147 -11.74 10.75 12.27
CA THR A 147 -10.37 10.93 12.78
C THR A 147 -9.29 10.81 11.71
N LEU A 148 -9.58 10.20 10.56
CA LEU A 148 -8.60 9.96 9.49
C LEU A 148 -8.84 10.83 8.25
N LEU A 149 -9.81 11.74 8.28
CA LEU A 149 -10.16 12.56 7.11
C LEU A 149 -8.99 13.37 6.54
N LEU A 150 -8.11 13.90 7.40
CA LEU A 150 -6.94 14.66 6.96
C LEU A 150 -5.91 13.79 6.22
N ASP A 151 -5.85 12.50 6.56
CA ASP A 151 -4.94 11.52 5.96
C ASP A 151 -5.59 10.69 4.85
N GLN A 152 -6.85 10.97 4.50
CA GLN A 152 -7.61 10.18 3.53
C GLN A 152 -6.87 9.99 2.20
N ALA A 153 -6.34 11.07 1.63
CA ALA A 153 -5.62 11.02 0.35
C ALA A 153 -4.35 10.16 0.44
N ARG A 154 -3.60 10.26 1.55
CA ARG A 154 -2.39 9.47 1.80
C ARG A 154 -2.73 7.99 1.96
N LEU A 155 -3.78 7.68 2.71
CA LEU A 155 -4.24 6.31 2.93
C LEU A 155 -4.79 5.69 1.64
N GLN A 156 -5.46 6.46 0.78
CA GLN A 156 -5.88 6.03 -0.55
C GLN A 156 -4.71 5.72 -1.47
N GLU A 157 -3.63 6.50 -1.40
CA GLU A 157 -2.39 6.22 -2.14
C GLU A 157 -1.77 4.89 -1.68
N VAL A 158 -1.64 4.68 -0.37
CA VAL A 158 -1.14 3.41 0.18
C VAL A 158 -2.05 2.24 -0.22
N GLN A 159 -3.37 2.42 -0.15
CA GLN A 159 -4.34 1.42 -0.63
C GLN A 159 -4.12 1.10 -2.12
N ALA A 160 -3.90 2.10 -2.98
CA ALA A 160 -3.63 1.87 -4.39
C ALA A 160 -2.34 1.06 -4.60
N GLN A 161 -1.28 1.38 -3.84
CA GLN A 161 -0.02 0.62 -3.87
C GLN A 161 -0.21 -0.82 -3.40
N VAL A 162 -0.94 -1.05 -2.31
CA VAL A 162 -1.24 -2.39 -1.78
C VAL A 162 -2.03 -3.22 -2.81
N ASN A 163 -3.03 -2.60 -3.46
CA ASN A 163 -3.79 -3.26 -4.53
C ASN A 163 -2.89 -3.62 -5.72
N GLN A 164 -2.01 -2.71 -6.14
CA GLN A 164 -1.05 -2.97 -7.22
C GLN A 164 -0.13 -4.16 -6.86
N LEU A 165 0.42 -4.17 -5.65
CA LEU A 165 1.27 -5.26 -5.15
C LEU A 165 0.51 -6.59 -5.07
N THR A 166 -0.75 -6.56 -4.64
CA THR A 166 -1.63 -7.73 -4.58
C THR A 166 -1.84 -8.34 -5.96
N ILE A 167 -2.09 -7.50 -6.98
CA ILE A 167 -2.25 -7.96 -8.36
C ILE A 167 -0.92 -8.51 -8.90
N ILE A 168 0.20 -7.83 -8.68
CA ILE A 168 1.52 -8.31 -9.11
C ILE A 168 1.79 -9.70 -8.49
N ALA A 169 1.56 -9.86 -7.18
CA ALA A 169 1.74 -11.14 -6.51
C ALA A 169 0.80 -12.22 -7.06
N ALA A 170 -0.47 -11.88 -7.35
CA ALA A 170 -1.43 -12.81 -7.94
C ALA A 170 -1.03 -13.27 -9.34
N VAL A 171 -0.59 -12.34 -10.19
CA VAL A 171 -0.09 -12.66 -11.53
C VAL A 171 1.14 -13.55 -11.44
N LEU A 172 2.08 -13.26 -10.53
CA LEU A 172 3.26 -14.10 -10.31
C LEU A 172 2.89 -15.51 -9.84
N LEU A 173 1.94 -15.63 -8.91
CA LEU A 173 1.50 -16.92 -8.37
C LEU A 173 0.75 -17.77 -9.40
N VAL A 174 -0.15 -17.16 -10.17
CA VAL A 174 -0.83 -17.83 -11.28
C VAL A 174 0.18 -18.28 -12.33
N THR A 175 1.11 -17.39 -12.70
CA THR A 175 2.13 -17.71 -13.70
C THR A 175 3.06 -18.83 -13.21
N SER A 176 3.45 -18.85 -11.94
CA SER A 176 4.29 -19.92 -11.37
C SER A 176 3.57 -21.26 -11.32
N GLY A 177 2.27 -21.26 -11.01
CA GLY A 177 1.43 -22.46 -11.01
C GLY A 177 1.33 -23.12 -12.39
N VAL A 178 1.24 -22.34 -13.47
CA VAL A 178 1.09 -22.87 -14.85
C VAL A 178 2.44 -23.15 -15.52
N CYS A 179 3.44 -22.31 -15.28
CA CYS A 179 4.74 -22.35 -15.97
C CYS A 179 5.79 -23.22 -15.27
N GLY A 180 5.61 -23.54 -13.99
CA GLY A 180 6.51 -24.37 -13.19
C GLY A 180 7.86 -23.71 -12.86
N ASN A 181 8.64 -24.39 -12.01
CA ASN A 181 9.88 -23.84 -11.44
C ASN A 181 11.01 -23.61 -12.45
N THR A 182 10.98 -24.26 -13.62
CA THR A 182 12.04 -24.15 -14.63
C THR A 182 12.09 -22.75 -15.25
N LEU A 183 10.93 -22.16 -15.57
CA LEU A 183 10.84 -20.80 -16.08
C LEU A 183 11.12 -19.77 -14.99
N PHE A 184 10.65 -20.01 -13.77
CA PHE A 184 10.91 -19.12 -12.62
C PHE A 184 12.36 -19.15 -12.13
N GLY A 185 13.10 -20.21 -12.43
CA GLY A 185 14.55 -20.29 -12.19
C GLY A 185 15.39 -19.55 -13.23
N SER A 186 14.80 -19.09 -14.35
CA SER A 186 15.52 -18.32 -15.36
C SER A 186 15.91 -16.93 -14.83
N PRO A 187 17.17 -16.49 -15.01
CA PRO A 187 17.62 -15.21 -14.50
C PRO A 187 16.80 -14.03 -15.10
N GLY A 188 16.33 -13.15 -14.22
CA GLY A 188 15.58 -11.94 -14.56
C GLY A 188 14.17 -12.16 -15.12
N PHE A 189 13.67 -13.40 -15.20
CA PHE A 189 12.30 -13.65 -15.68
C PHE A 189 11.25 -13.03 -14.74
N ILE A 190 11.39 -13.29 -13.44
CA ILE A 190 10.49 -12.76 -12.41
C ILE A 190 10.53 -11.22 -12.40
N ASP A 191 11.71 -10.61 -12.53
CA ASP A 191 11.86 -9.16 -12.50
C ASP A 191 11.24 -8.49 -13.73
N ARG A 192 11.38 -9.09 -14.91
CA ARG A 192 10.66 -8.65 -16.12
C ARG A 192 9.16 -8.74 -15.94
N LEU A 193 8.66 -9.83 -15.36
CA LEU A 193 7.23 -10.04 -15.14
C LEU A 193 6.66 -9.03 -14.14
N LYS A 194 7.39 -8.74 -13.06
CA LYS A 194 7.06 -7.67 -12.10
C LYS A 194 7.02 -6.31 -12.79
N LEU A 195 8.04 -5.98 -13.59
CA LEU A 195 8.14 -4.69 -14.26
C LEU A 195 7.01 -4.49 -15.28
N VAL A 196 6.77 -5.47 -16.13
CA VAL A 196 5.66 -5.47 -17.09
C VAL A 196 4.32 -5.25 -16.39
N THR A 197 4.06 -6.04 -15.35
CA THR A 197 2.79 -5.95 -14.61
C THR A 197 2.66 -4.60 -13.90
N LYS A 198 3.74 -4.10 -13.30
CA LYS A 198 3.74 -2.80 -12.62
C LYS A 198 3.45 -1.65 -13.58
N VAL A 199 4.14 -1.60 -14.73
CA VAL A 199 3.97 -0.54 -15.73
C VAL A 199 2.54 -0.52 -16.29
N LEU A 200 1.96 -1.70 -16.54
CA LEU A 200 0.59 -1.81 -17.03
C LEU A 200 -0.48 -1.45 -15.98
N LEU A 201 -0.11 -1.45 -14.69
CA LEU A 201 -0.99 -1.03 -13.59
C LEU A 201 -0.78 0.43 -13.18
N GLU A 202 0.26 1.09 -13.69
CA GLU A 202 0.65 2.43 -13.25
C GLU A 202 -0.38 3.48 -13.72
N GLY A 203 -0.86 4.30 -12.78
CA GLY A 203 -1.86 5.34 -13.08
C GLY A 203 -3.29 4.83 -13.30
N LEU A 204 -3.56 3.54 -13.07
CA LEU A 204 -4.91 2.98 -13.18
C LEU A 204 -5.65 3.03 -11.85
N SER A 205 -6.96 3.33 -11.92
CA SER A 205 -7.87 3.23 -10.79
C SER A 205 -8.44 1.82 -10.66
N SER A 206 -8.97 1.48 -9.48
CA SER A 206 -9.52 0.15 -9.15
C SER A 206 -10.55 -0.39 -10.16
N ILE A 207 -11.25 0.51 -10.86
CA ILE A 207 -12.31 0.19 -11.82
C ILE A 207 -11.73 -0.25 -13.18
N ARG A 208 -10.51 0.17 -13.53
CA ARG A 208 -9.89 -0.09 -14.84
C ARG A 208 -8.97 -1.32 -14.86
N TYR A 209 -8.93 -2.09 -13.77
CA TYR A 209 -8.06 -3.26 -13.69
C TYR A 209 -8.48 -4.40 -14.62
N GLU A 210 -9.74 -4.47 -15.05
CA GLU A 210 -10.19 -5.50 -15.98
C GLU A 210 -9.51 -5.38 -17.36
N GLU A 211 -9.47 -4.15 -17.90
CA GLU A 211 -8.75 -3.83 -19.14
C GLU A 211 -7.24 -4.07 -18.97
N ALA A 212 -6.67 -3.64 -17.85
CA ALA A 212 -5.25 -3.83 -17.56
C ALA A 212 -4.88 -5.31 -17.50
N LEU A 213 -5.71 -6.14 -16.87
CA LEU A 213 -5.47 -7.58 -16.73
C LEU A 213 -5.57 -8.30 -18.07
N GLN A 214 -6.36 -7.78 -19.02
CA GLN A 214 -6.34 -8.24 -20.40
C GLN A 214 -4.95 -8.05 -21.01
N ASP A 215 -4.42 -6.84 -20.97
CA ASP A 215 -3.12 -6.49 -21.55
C ASP A 215 -1.96 -7.21 -20.82
N ILE A 216 -2.04 -7.29 -19.49
CA ILE A 216 -1.09 -8.05 -18.66
C ILE A 216 -1.10 -9.51 -19.08
N SER A 217 -2.26 -10.14 -19.27
CA SER A 217 -2.35 -11.55 -19.67
C SER A 217 -1.65 -11.82 -21.01
N ASP A 218 -1.78 -10.89 -21.97
CA ASP A 218 -1.14 -10.98 -23.27
C ASP A 218 0.39 -10.76 -23.18
N GLN A 219 0.82 -9.79 -22.38
CA GLN A 219 2.24 -9.50 -22.19
C GLN A 219 2.96 -10.60 -21.38
N VAL A 220 2.30 -11.20 -20.39
CA VAL A 220 2.81 -12.36 -19.65
C VAL A 220 3.03 -13.54 -20.60
N LEU A 221 2.07 -13.83 -21.48
CA LEU A 221 2.20 -14.92 -22.47
C LEU A 221 3.35 -14.66 -23.45
N GLN A 222 3.55 -13.41 -23.86
CA GLN A 222 4.67 -13.03 -24.72
C GLN A 222 6.01 -13.25 -24.02
N GLU A 223 6.15 -12.85 -22.75
CA GLU A 223 7.37 -13.05 -21.97
C GLU A 223 7.64 -14.53 -21.66
N VAL A 224 6.60 -15.33 -21.39
CA VAL A 224 6.72 -16.79 -21.25
C VAL A 224 7.23 -17.42 -22.55
N SER A 225 6.61 -17.09 -23.69
CA SER A 225 6.98 -17.62 -25.01
C SER A 225 8.40 -17.22 -25.41
N ARG A 226 8.79 -15.98 -25.12
CA ARG A 226 10.15 -15.46 -25.32
C ARG A 226 11.16 -16.24 -24.49
N THR A 227 10.87 -16.48 -23.22
CA THR A 227 11.78 -17.19 -22.30
C THR A 227 11.92 -18.66 -22.69
N LEU A 228 10.83 -19.33 -23.11
CA LEU A 228 10.88 -20.70 -23.65
C LEU A 228 11.76 -20.79 -24.90
N SER A 229 11.64 -19.81 -25.80
CA SER A 229 12.45 -19.75 -27.02
C SER A 229 13.94 -19.58 -26.72
N GLN A 230 14.28 -18.74 -25.73
CA GLN A 230 15.67 -18.52 -25.29
C GLN A 230 16.29 -19.77 -24.66
N LEU A 231 15.47 -20.59 -23.99
CA LEU A 231 15.90 -21.84 -23.37
C LEU A 231 15.87 -23.04 -24.33
N GLY A 232 15.42 -22.86 -25.57
CA GLY A 232 15.31 -23.92 -26.58
C GLY A 232 14.20 -24.94 -26.32
N TYR A 233 13.20 -24.58 -25.51
CA TYR A 233 12.04 -25.43 -25.22
C TYR A 233 10.96 -25.32 -26.31
N PRO A 234 10.11 -26.36 -26.47
CA PRO A 234 8.98 -26.28 -27.40
C PRO A 234 8.00 -25.17 -27.00
N ALA A 235 7.26 -24.69 -28.00
CA ALA A 235 6.24 -23.66 -27.81
C ALA A 235 5.25 -24.05 -26.71
N PHE A 236 4.79 -23.06 -25.94
CA PHE A 236 3.83 -23.27 -24.88
C PHE A 236 2.52 -23.83 -25.47
N ALA A 237 2.01 -24.91 -24.88
CA ALA A 237 0.81 -25.58 -25.39
C ALA A 237 -0.39 -24.62 -25.42
N SER A 238 -1.17 -24.64 -26.51
CA SER A 238 -2.32 -23.73 -26.70
C SER A 238 -3.32 -23.77 -25.54
N GLU A 239 -3.56 -24.96 -24.97
CA GLU A 239 -4.43 -25.16 -23.80
C GLU A 239 -3.88 -24.49 -22.52
N LYS A 240 -2.56 -24.50 -22.32
CA LYS A 240 -1.92 -23.78 -21.21
C LYS A 240 -1.94 -22.28 -21.42
N CYS A 241 -1.83 -21.81 -22.67
CA CYS A 241 -1.96 -20.39 -23.00
C CYS A 241 -3.36 -19.87 -22.65
N THR A 242 -4.42 -20.56 -23.08
CA THR A 242 -5.80 -20.16 -22.82
C THR A 242 -6.13 -20.25 -21.32
N SER A 243 -5.63 -21.28 -20.64
CA SER A 243 -5.75 -21.43 -19.19
C SER A 243 -5.10 -20.27 -18.44
N LEU A 244 -3.82 -19.97 -18.72
CA LEU A 244 -3.09 -18.87 -18.08
C LEU A 244 -3.77 -17.53 -18.32
N LYS A 245 -4.20 -17.28 -19.56
CA LYS A 245 -4.92 -16.06 -19.93
C LYS A 245 -6.23 -15.93 -19.15
N GLY A 246 -7.01 -17.00 -19.06
CA GLY A 246 -8.26 -17.02 -18.31
C GLY A 246 -8.06 -16.81 -16.81
N GLN A 247 -7.04 -17.43 -16.22
CA GLN A 247 -6.72 -17.31 -14.80
C GLN A 247 -6.21 -15.91 -14.43
N ILE A 248 -5.44 -15.25 -15.30
CA ILE A 248 -4.99 -13.87 -15.05
C ILE A 248 -6.17 -12.89 -15.15
N LYS A 249 -7.04 -13.06 -16.14
CA LYS A 249 -8.25 -12.21 -16.26
C LYS A 249 -9.18 -12.36 -15.07
N SER A 250 -9.37 -13.58 -14.57
CA SER A 250 -10.25 -13.82 -13.43
C SER A 250 -9.72 -13.21 -12.13
N ILE A 251 -8.48 -12.71 -12.06
CA ILE A 251 -7.98 -11.91 -10.93
C ILE A 251 -8.78 -10.61 -10.77
N ALA A 252 -9.38 -10.10 -11.85
CA ALA A 252 -10.24 -8.92 -11.80
C ALA A 252 -11.45 -9.15 -10.87
N ASP A 253 -11.95 -10.38 -10.82
CA ASP A 253 -13.12 -10.75 -10.05
C ASP A 253 -12.83 -10.62 -8.55
N LYS A 254 -13.74 -9.93 -7.85
CA LYS A 254 -13.62 -9.72 -6.40
C LYS A 254 -13.62 -11.03 -5.60
N GLY A 255 -14.36 -12.05 -6.08
CA GLY A 255 -14.45 -13.37 -5.46
C GLY A 255 -13.33 -14.34 -5.86
N ASN A 256 -12.29 -13.88 -6.56
CA ASN A 256 -11.20 -14.75 -6.98
C ASN A 256 -10.44 -15.29 -5.75
N ALA A 257 -10.35 -16.62 -5.64
CA ALA A 257 -9.69 -17.28 -4.51
C ALA A 257 -8.20 -16.88 -4.38
N VAL A 258 -7.48 -16.69 -5.49
CA VAL A 258 -6.08 -16.27 -5.47
C VAL A 258 -5.94 -14.84 -4.97
N ARG A 259 -6.79 -13.93 -5.46
CA ARG A 259 -6.82 -12.54 -4.97
C ARG A 259 -7.19 -12.47 -3.49
N HIS A 260 -8.14 -13.28 -3.05
CA HIS A 260 -8.51 -13.37 -1.64
C HIS A 260 -7.39 -13.94 -0.78
N ILE A 261 -6.71 -15.00 -1.20
CA ILE A 261 -5.60 -15.60 -0.44
C ILE A 261 -4.46 -14.59 -0.30
N ILE A 262 -4.11 -13.89 -1.37
CA ILE A 262 -3.02 -12.91 -1.36
C ILE A 262 -3.42 -11.66 -0.60
N GLY A 263 -4.63 -11.15 -0.81
CA GLY A 263 -5.18 -10.05 -0.03
C GLY A 263 -5.23 -10.38 1.46
N TRP A 264 -5.69 -11.59 1.81
CA TRP A 264 -5.66 -12.08 3.18
C TRP A 264 -4.23 -12.19 3.71
N ALA A 265 -3.29 -12.79 2.98
CA ALA A 265 -1.89 -12.85 3.41
C ALA A 265 -1.26 -11.46 3.62
N VAL A 266 -1.67 -10.46 2.84
CA VAL A 266 -1.23 -9.07 2.99
C VAL A 266 -1.89 -8.39 4.20
N CYS A 267 -3.20 -8.57 4.42
CA CYS A 267 -3.92 -7.96 5.55
C CYS A 267 -3.66 -8.76 6.89
N ASP A 268 -3.23 -10.04 6.86
CA ASP A 268 -3.08 -10.95 8.04
C ASP A 268 -1.62 -11.30 8.42
N GLY A 269 -0.67 -11.20 7.47
CA GLY A 269 0.74 -11.54 7.71
C GLY A 269 1.47 -10.72 8.80
N ASN A 270 0.76 -9.78 9.43
CA ASN A 270 1.26 -8.98 10.55
C ASN A 270 1.04 -9.65 11.92
N ASP A 271 0.08 -10.57 12.06
CA ASP A 271 -0.21 -11.22 13.35
C ASP A 271 0.92 -12.20 13.76
N SER A 272 1.59 -12.84 12.79
CA SER A 272 2.74 -13.72 13.07
C SER A 272 4.05 -12.99 13.37
N LEU A 273 4.18 -11.71 13.00
CA LEU A 273 5.39 -10.90 13.27
C LEU A 273 5.30 -10.14 14.60
N MET A 274 4.10 -9.93 15.13
CA MET A 274 3.87 -9.24 16.41
C MET A 274 3.89 -10.16 17.64
N GLU A 275 3.89 -11.49 17.47
CA GLU A 275 4.04 -12.45 18.59
C GLU A 275 5.50 -12.76 18.97
N GLN A 276 6.49 -12.16 18.29
CA GLN A 276 7.93 -12.41 18.58
C GLN A 276 8.66 -11.28 19.32
N HIS A 277 7.97 -10.28 19.86
CA HIS A 277 8.58 -9.22 20.68
C HIS A 277 7.80 -8.89 21.95
#